data_AF-A0A9D5DUU2-F1
#
_entry.id   AF-A0A9D5DUU2-F1
#
_cell.length_a   1.000
_cell.length_b   1.000
_cell.length_c   1.000
_cell.angle_alpha   90.00
_cell.angle_beta   90.00
_cell.angle_gamma   90.00
#
_symmetry.space_group_name_H-M   'P 1'
#
loop_
_entity.id
_entity.type
_entity.pdbx_description
1 polymer ?
#
loop_
_entity_poly.entity_id
_entity_poly.type
_entity_poly.pdbx_seq_one_letter_code
_entity_poly.pdbx_strand_id
1 'polypeptide(L)'
;HDMGGNLERLLKSAGQKVNHAKPILEINPHHPMVQRLKYEEERFVDWSHILFDQALLAEGGQLEDPAGFVKRLNELLLSTTLNGK
;
A
#
# COMPACT_ATOMS: atom_id res chain seq x y z
N HIS A 1 8.74 -0.72 22.55
CA HIS A 1 7.73 -1.50 21.84
C HIS A 1 6.89 -0.50 21.06
N ASP A 2 6.92 -0.61 19.73
CA ASP A 2 6.13 0.25 18.86
C ASP A 2 4.65 -0.08 19.07
N MET A 3 3.80 0.93 19.23
CA MET A 3 2.36 0.70 19.36
C MET A 3 1.84 0.23 18.00
N GLY A 4 1.34 -1.00 17.91
CA GLY A 4 0.74 -1.51 16.67
C GLY A 4 -0.48 -0.68 16.26
N GLY A 5 -0.74 -0.57 14.95
CA GLY A 5 -1.79 0.29 14.38
C GLY A 5 -3.21 0.07 14.95
N ASN A 6 -3.52 -1.16 15.40
CA ASN A 6 -4.79 -1.46 16.08
C ASN A 6 -4.95 -0.77 17.43
N LEU A 7 -3.88 -0.70 18.23
CA LEU A 7 -3.88 -0.02 19.52
C LEU A 7 -4.01 1.50 19.33
N GLU A 8 -3.32 2.06 18.33
CA GLU A 8 -3.46 3.47 17.97
C GLU A 8 -4.92 3.82 17.62
N ARG A 9 -5.60 2.97 16.83
CA ARG A 9 -7.02 3.15 16.49
C ARG A 9 -7.92 3.17 17.72
N LEU A 10 -7.72 2.24 18.66
CA LEU A 10 -8.50 2.18 19.90
C LEU A 10 -8.31 3.46 20.72
N LEU A 11 -7.06 3.91 20.86
CA LEU A 11 -6.73 5.13 21.59
C LEU A 11 -7.33 6.38 20.92
N LYS A 12 -7.29 6.48 19.59
CA LYS A 12 -7.97 7.54 18.83
C LYS A 12 -9.47 7.53 19.05
N SER A 13 -10.12 6.36 19.00
CA SER A 13 -11.57 6.27 19.26
C SER A 13 -11.96 6.65 20.69
N ALA A 14 -11.02 6.48 21.64
CA ALA A 14 -11.17 6.91 23.03
C ALA A 14 -10.85 8.40 23.26
N GLY A 15 -10.57 9.17 22.20
CA GLY A 15 -10.24 10.60 22.27
C GLY A 15 -8.82 10.90 22.78
N GLN A 16 -7.95 9.89 22.89
CA GLN A 16 -6.55 10.09 23.27
C GLN A 16 -5.74 10.63 22.10
N LYS A 17 -4.89 11.62 22.37
CA LYS A 17 -3.89 12.10 21.40
C LYS A 17 -2.77 11.08 21.33
N VAL A 18 -2.76 10.28 20.28
CA VAL A 18 -1.66 9.36 19.98
C VAL A 18 -0.68 10.09 19.08
N ASN A 19 0.60 10.12 19.47
CA ASN A 19 1.65 10.54 18.55
C ASN A 19 1.76 9.50 17.45
N HIS A 20 1.46 9.90 16.23
CA HIS A 20 1.62 9.08 15.03
C HIS A 20 3.09 8.67 14.87
N ALA A 21 3.41 7.41 15.12
CA ALA A 21 4.63 6.81 14.62
C ALA A 21 4.40 6.40 13.16
N LYS A 22 5.35 6.71 12.27
CA LYS A 22 5.27 6.19 10.90
C LYS A 22 5.59 4.69 10.94
N PRO A 23 4.70 3.81 10.44
CA PRO A 23 4.98 2.38 10.44
C PRO A 23 6.16 2.06 9.53
N ILE A 24 6.81 0.93 9.81
CA ILE A 24 7.89 0.39 8.98
C ILE A 24 7.26 -0.43 7.86
N LEU A 25 7.51 -0.05 6.60
CA LEU A 25 7.10 -0.85 5.45
C LEU A 25 8.07 -2.01 5.25
N GLU A 26 7.61 -3.23 5.49
CA GLU A 26 8.37 -4.45 5.23
C GLU A 26 8.08 -5.00 3.84
N ILE A 27 9.13 -5.38 3.11
CA ILE A 27 9.03 -5.88 1.73
C ILE A 27 9.49 -7.33 1.67
N ASN A 28 8.70 -8.19 1.01
CA ASN A 28 9.11 -9.56 0.70
C ASN A 28 9.82 -9.61 -0.68
N PRO A 29 11.16 -9.79 -0.73
CA PRO A 29 11.91 -9.80 -2.00
C PRO A 29 11.61 -11.01 -2.90
N HIS A 30 10.98 -12.05 -2.36
CA HIS A 30 10.59 -13.25 -3.11
C HIS A 30 9.20 -13.14 -3.74
N HIS A 31 8.44 -12.08 -3.41
CA HIS A 31 7.10 -11.91 -3.96
C HIS A 31 7.15 -11.51 -5.45
N PRO A 32 6.40 -12.15 -6.36
CA PRO A 32 6.47 -11.86 -7.80
C PRO A 32 6.26 -10.39 -8.18
N MET A 33 5.34 -9.67 -7.50
CA MET A 33 5.14 -8.23 -7.74
C MET A 33 6.35 -7.38 -7.32
N VAL A 34 7.06 -7.77 -6.27
CA VAL A 34 8.27 -7.07 -5.80
C VAL A 34 9.43 -7.35 -6.75
N GLN A 35 9.56 -8.58 -7.24
CA GLN A 35 10.56 -8.91 -8.25
C GLN A 35 10.32 -8.18 -9.57
N ARG A 36 9.05 -8.00 -9.95
CA ARG A 36 8.67 -7.23 -11.16
C ARG A 36 9.14 -5.79 -11.08
N LEU A 37 9.05 -5.14 -9.93
CA LEU A 37 9.50 -3.75 -9.73
C LEU A 37 10.95 -3.52 -10.16
N LYS A 38 11.81 -4.54 -10.04
CA LYS A 38 13.22 -4.43 -10.46
C LYS A 38 13.40 -4.07 -11.94
N TYR A 39 12.43 -4.45 -12.78
CA TYR A 39 12.48 -4.31 -14.24
C TYR A 39 11.45 -3.31 -14.76
N GLU A 40 10.71 -2.65 -13.87
CA GLU A 40 9.66 -1.69 -14.21
C GLU A 40 10.27 -0.28 -14.17
N GLU A 41 10.27 0.42 -15.30
CA GLU A 41 10.79 1.80 -15.39
C GLU A 41 9.65 2.80 -15.55
N GLU A 42 8.71 2.52 -16.44
CA GLU A 42 7.63 3.46 -16.79
C GLU A 42 6.60 3.62 -15.67
N ARG A 43 6.27 2.52 -14.97
CA ARG A 43 5.19 2.51 -13.96
C ARG A 43 5.69 2.17 -12.55
N PHE A 44 6.98 2.33 -12.30
CA PHE A 44 7.59 1.96 -11.02
C PHE A 44 6.86 2.62 -9.83
N VAL A 45 6.53 3.90 -9.99
CA VAL A 45 5.83 4.71 -8.99
C VAL A 45 4.44 4.13 -8.71
N ASP A 46 3.67 3.82 -9.75
CA ASP A 46 2.31 3.29 -9.60
C ASP A 46 2.30 1.92 -8.92
N TRP A 47 3.19 1.02 -9.33
CA TRP A 47 3.35 -0.30 -8.69
C TRP A 47 3.76 -0.17 -7.23
N SER A 48 4.68 0.74 -6.92
CA SER A 48 5.13 0.98 -5.53
C SER A 48 3.99 1.51 -4.66
N HIS A 49 3.20 2.45 -5.18
CA HIS A 49 2.01 2.95 -4.48
C HIS A 49 0.96 1.87 -4.26
N ILE A 50 0.68 1.03 -5.26
CA ILE A 50 -0.28 -0.08 -5.11
C ILE A 50 0.17 -1.06 -4.01
N LEU A 51 1.46 -1.44 -3.99
CA LEU A 51 1.98 -2.33 -2.96
C LEU A 51 1.90 -1.70 -1.56
N PHE A 52 2.17 -0.40 -1.45
CA PHE A 52 2.02 0.34 -0.20
C PHE A 52 0.56 0.41 0.26
N ASP A 53 -0.35 0.79 -0.64
CA ASP A 53 -1.78 0.89 -0.36
C ASP A 53 -2.36 -0.48 0.07
N GLN A 54 -1.90 -1.57 -0.57
CA GLN A 54 -2.25 -2.94 -0.18
C GLN A 54 -1.75 -3.29 1.22
N ALA A 55 -0.51 -2.92 1.58
CA ALA A 55 0.03 -3.16 2.91
C ALA A 55 -0.77 -2.39 3.98
N LEU A 56 -1.08 -1.12 3.72
CA LEU A 56 -1.89 -0.27 4.60
C LEU A 56 -3.30 -0.83 4.81
N LEU A 57 -3.94 -1.32 3.74
CA LEU A 57 -5.24 -1.98 3.84
C LEU A 57 -5.17 -3.30 4.63
N ALA A 58 -4.11 -4.10 4.43
CA ALA A 58 -3.93 -5.39 5.09
C ALA A 58 -3.73 -5.27 6.61
N GLU A 59 -3.11 -4.19 7.07
CA GLU A 59 -2.99 -3.88 8.51
C GLU A 59 -4.25 -3.22 9.11
N GLY A 60 -5.30 -3.03 8.30
CA GLY A 60 -6.56 -2.41 8.73
C GLY A 60 -6.50 -0.89 8.81
N GLY A 61 -5.54 -0.28 8.10
CA GLY A 61 -5.46 1.15 7.85
C GLY A 61 -6.49 1.63 6.83
N GLN A 62 -6.53 2.95 6.63
CA GLN A 62 -7.39 3.60 5.65
C GLN A 62 -6.52 4.31 4.63
N LEU A 63 -6.92 4.26 3.36
CA LEU A 63 -6.25 5.01 2.31
C LEU A 63 -6.57 6.50 2.43
N GLU A 64 -5.56 7.35 2.29
CA GLU A 64 -5.75 8.80 2.20
C GLU A 64 -6.45 9.20 0.88
N ASP A 65 -6.13 8.49 -0.21
CA ASP A 65 -6.75 8.67 -1.53
C ASP A 65 -7.27 7.34 -2.11
N PRO A 66 -8.48 6.89 -1.70
CA PRO A 66 -9.08 5.67 -2.22
C PRO A 66 -9.33 5.73 -3.73
N ALA A 67 -9.68 6.91 -4.27
CA ALA A 67 -9.97 7.07 -5.70
C ALA A 67 -8.70 6.91 -6.54
N GLY A 68 -7.58 7.49 -6.10
CA GLY A 68 -6.28 7.31 -6.74
C GLY A 68 -5.81 5.86 -6.74
N PHE A 69 -6.01 5.13 -5.63
CA PHE A 69 -5.70 3.70 -5.58
C PHE A 69 -6.50 2.91 -6.62
N VAL A 70 -7.82 3.10 -6.66
CA VAL A 70 -8.70 2.41 -7.63
C VAL A 70 -8.30 2.76 -9.07
N LYS A 71 -7.98 4.02 -9.35
CA LYS A 71 -7.52 4.46 -10.66
C LYS A 71 -6.23 3.74 -11.07
N ARG A 72 -5.19 3.77 -10.23
CA ARG A 72 -3.90 3.09 -10.50
C ARG A 72 -4.10 1.59 -10.74
N LEU A 73 -4.91 0.95 -9.91
CA LEU A 73 -5.22 -0.48 -10.04
C LEU A 73 -5.88 -0.80 -11.38
N ASN A 74 -6.87 0.00 -11.78
CA ASN A 74 -7.57 -0.20 -13.06
C ASN A 74 -6.66 0.01 -14.26
N GLU A 75 -5.84 1.06 -14.27
CA GLU A 75 -4.86 1.32 -15.33
C GLU A 75 -3.85 0.16 -15.48
N LEU A 76 -3.45 -0.43 -14.35
CA LEU A 76 -2.52 -1.54 -14.30
C LEU A 76 -3.13 -2.86 -14.81
N LEU A 77 -4.39 -3.15 -14.44
CA LEU A 77 -5.14 -4.29 -14.97
C LEU A 77 -5.35 -4.19 -16.48
N LEU A 78 -5.73 -3.00 -16.98
CA LEU A 78 -5.92 -2.77 -18.40
C LEU A 78 -4.62 -2.95 -19.19
N SER A 79 -3.51 -2.39 -18.71
CA SER A 79 -2.22 -2.53 -19.39
C SER A 79 -1.69 -3.96 -19.42
N THR A 80 -1.90 -4.73 -18.35
CA THR A 80 -1.48 -6.13 -18.29
C THR A 80 -2.34 -7.02 -19.18
N THR A 81 -3.64 -6.72 -19.28
CA THR A 81 -4.60 -7.48 -20.11
C THR A 81 -4.42 -7.20 -21.61
N LEU A 82 -3.99 -5.98 -21.97
CA LEU A 82 -3.77 -5.59 -23.37
C LEU A 82 -2.42 -6.05 -23.92
N ASN A 83 -1.39 -6.21 -23.08
CA ASN A 83 -0.08 -6.73 -23.48
C ASN A 83 -0.06 -8.27 -23.70
N GLY A 84 -1.16 -8.96 -23.42
CA GLY A 84 -1.33 -10.40 -23.65
C GLY A 84 -1.95 -10.77 -25.01
N LYS A 85 -2.05 -9.81 -25.94
CA LYS A 85 -2.45 -10.05 -27.34
C LYS A 85 -1.31 -9.69 -28.30
#